data_AF-A0A0J9VRX7-F1
#
_entry.id   AF-A0A0J9VRX7-F1
#
_cell.length_a   1.000
_cell.length_b   1.000
_cell.length_c   1.000
_cell.angle_alpha   90.00
_cell.angle_beta   90.00
_cell.angle_gamma   90.00
#
_symmetry.space_group_name_H-M   'P 1'
#
loop_
_entity.id
_entity.type
_entity.pdbx_description
1 polymer ?
#
loop_
_entity_poly.entity_id
_entity_poly.type
_entity_poly.pdbx_seq_one_letter_code
_entity_poly.pdbx_strand_id
1 'polypeptide(L)' 'MSAIQNVAIVGAGGHIGGAFAKALIQAGNHVVTALSRFDSKSQLPMGANIIKVNYEDGSTS' A
#
# COMPACT_ATOMS: atom_id res chain seq x y z
N MET A 1 23.60 -1.35 9.42
CA MET A 1 22.50 -2.32 9.23
C MET A 1 21.47 -1.64 8.34
N SER A 2 21.21 -2.17 7.14
CA SER A 2 20.19 -1.62 6.25
C SER A 2 18.85 -2.27 6.58
N ALA A 3 18.10 -1.66 7.51
CA ALA A 3 16.72 -2.05 7.74
C ALA A 3 15.86 -1.47 6.63
N ILE A 4 14.98 -2.28 6.04
CA ILE A 4 13.93 -1.76 5.16
C ILE A 4 13.09 -0.83 6.03
N GLN A 5 13.02 0.46 5.70
CA GLN A 5 12.23 1.41 6.49
C GLN A 5 10.94 1.80 5.78
N ASN A 6 10.94 1.83 4.46
CA ASN A 6 9.81 2.28 3.66
C ASN A 6 9.36 1.13 2.74
N VAL A 7 8.12 0.69 2.88
CA VAL A 7 7.54 -0.38 2.06
C VAL A 7 6.32 0.16 1.33
N ALA A 8 6.39 0.23 0.01
CA ALA A 8 5.24 0.56 -0.83
C ALA A 8 4.53 -0.72 -1.28
N ILE A 9 3.22 -0.81 -1.07
CA ILE A 9 2.39 -1.96 -1.42
C ILE A 9 1.32 -1.52 -2.40
N VAL A 10 1.41 -2.07 -3.61
CA VAL A 10 0.39 -1.92 -4.64
C VAL A 10 -0.73 -2.93 -4.40
N GLY A 11 -1.98 -2.47 -4.39
CA GLY A 11 -3.12 -3.37 -4.17
C GLY A 11 -3.33 -3.79 -2.71
N ALA A 12 -2.96 -2.92 -1.76
CA ALA A 12 -3.22 -3.11 -0.33
C ALA A 12 -4.72 -3.24 0.04
N GLY A 13 -5.61 -2.96 -0.92
CA GLY A 13 -7.05 -3.17 -0.80
C GLY A 13 -7.53 -4.59 -1.14
N GLY A 14 -6.64 -5.49 -1.59
CA GLY A 14 -6.95 -6.89 -1.87
C GLY A 14 -6.71 -7.79 -0.65
N HIS A 15 -7.20 -9.04 -0.71
CA HIS A 15 -7.10 -10.01 0.40
C HIS A 15 -5.63 -10.25 0.84
N ILE A 16 -4.73 -10.42 -0.13
CA ILE A 16 -3.30 -10.68 0.13
C ILE A 16 -2.57 -9.39 0.48
N GLY A 17 -2.73 -8.34 -0.33
CA GLY A 17 -2.04 -7.06 -0.12
C GLY A 17 -2.41 -6.40 1.22
N GLY A 18 -3.68 -6.48 1.63
CA GLY A 18 -4.15 -5.98 2.91
C GLY A 18 -3.59 -6.77 4.10
N ALA A 19 -3.52 -8.10 3.99
CA ALA A 19 -2.90 -8.94 5.03
C ALA A 19 -1.41 -8.63 5.21
N PHE A 20 -0.67 -8.47 4.11
CA PHE A 20 0.74 -8.10 4.13
C PHE A 20 0.97 -6.71 4.72
N ALA A 21 0.21 -5.71 4.28
CA ALA A 21 0.28 -4.35 4.80
C ALA A 21 0.01 -4.34 6.32
N LYS A 22 -1.01 -5.09 6.78
CA LYS A 22 -1.33 -5.20 8.20
C LYS A 22 -0.22 -5.90 9.00
N ALA A 23 0.42 -6.91 8.46
CA ALA A 23 1.54 -7.59 9.13
C ALA A 23 2.75 -6.67 9.28
N LEU A 24 3.09 -5.90 8.24
CA LEU A 24 4.20 -4.95 8.25
C LEU A 24 3.96 -3.76 9.19
N ILE A 25 2.72 -3.26 9.26
CA ILE A 25 2.33 -2.22 10.23
C ILE A 25 2.43 -2.77 11.66
N GLN A 26 1.95 -3.99 11.90
CA GLN A 26 2.04 -4.64 13.22
C GLN A 26 3.47 -4.93 13.65
N ALA A 27 4.37 -5.19 12.70
CA ALA A 27 5.80 -5.33 13.00
C ALA A 27 6.42 -4.04 13.54
N GLY A 28 5.78 -2.87 13.34
CA GLY A 28 6.13 -1.60 13.98
C GLY A 28 7.45 -0.96 13.53
N ASN A 29 8.20 -1.62 12.66
CA ASN A 29 9.55 -1.24 12.27
C ASN A 29 9.64 -0.63 10.86
N HIS A 30 8.50 -0.52 10.17
CA HIS A 30 8.40 -0.16 8.77
C HIS A 30 7.26 0.85 8.52
N VAL A 31 7.55 1.88 7.74
CA VAL A 31 6.58 2.82 7.19
C VAL A 31 5.95 2.17 5.96
N VAL A 32 4.70 1.75 6.08
CA VAL A 32 3.97 1.10 5.00
C VAL A 32 3.16 2.14 4.24
N THR A 33 3.35 2.20 2.92
CA THR A 33 2.60 3.05 2.00
C THR A 33 1.74 2.18 1.10
N ALA A 34 0.42 2.32 1.17
CA ALA A 34 -0.54 1.60 0.37
C ALA A 34 -0.94 2.41 -0.86
N LEU A 35 -0.61 1.90 -2.05
CA LEU A 35 -1.00 2.46 -3.34
C LEU A 35 -2.34 1.84 -3.76
N SER A 36 -3.40 2.63 -3.81
CA SER A 36 -4.75 2.21 -4.19
C SER A 36 -5.23 2.95 -5.42
N ARG A 37 -6.05 2.31 -6.29
CA ARG A 37 -6.65 3.03 -7.42
C ARG A 37 -7.54 4.15 -6.86
N PHE A 38 -7.57 5.32 -7.50
CA PHE A 38 -8.47 6.42 -7.10
C PHE A 38 -9.94 5.98 -6.97
N ASP A 39 -10.39 5.09 -7.86
CA ASP A 39 -11.75 4.54 -7.87
C ASP A 39 -11.96 3.34 -6.92
N SER A 40 -10.89 2.83 -6.28
CA SER A 40 -11.02 1.66 -5.42
C SER A 40 -11.65 2.03 -4.08
N LYS A 41 -12.79 1.41 -3.77
CA LYS A 41 -13.47 1.48 -2.47
C LYS A 41 -12.93 0.50 -1.43
N SER A 42 -11.80 -0.16 -1.68
CA SER A 42 -11.26 -1.15 -0.76
C SER A 42 -10.87 -0.53 0.58
N GLN A 43 -11.22 -1.23 1.67
CA GLN A 43 -10.78 -0.88 3.01
C GLN A 43 -9.27 -1.08 3.12
N LEU A 44 -8.57 0.02 3.39
CA LEU A 44 -7.12 0.05 3.56
C LEU A 44 -6.80 -0.06 5.05
N PRO A 45 -5.71 -0.75 5.42
CA PRO A 45 -5.35 -0.98 6.81
C PRO A 45 -4.98 0.35 7.51
N MET A 46 -5.56 0.58 8.69
CA MET A 46 -5.26 1.73 9.53
C MET A 46 -3.77 1.73 9.90
N GLY A 47 -3.10 2.88 9.70
CA GLY A 47 -1.67 3.04 9.94
C GLY A 47 -0.78 2.94 8.70
N ALA A 48 -1.30 2.50 7.55
CA ALA A 48 -0.62 2.68 6.27
C ALA A 48 -0.86 4.07 5.70
N ASN A 49 0.16 4.63 5.04
CA ASN A 49 0.04 5.86 4.28
C ASN A 49 -0.71 5.55 2.97
N ILE A 50 -1.92 6.09 2.81
CA ILE A 50 -2.75 5.80 1.65
C ILE A 50 -2.46 6.82 0.55
N ILE A 51 -1.92 6.35 -0.56
CA ILE A 51 -1.75 7.15 -1.77
C ILE A 51 -2.71 6.63 -2.83
N LYS A 52 -3.65 7.48 -3.23
CA LYS A 52 -4.55 7.21 -4.35
C LYS A 52 -3.78 7.49 -5.64
N VAL A 53 -3.57 6.45 -6.43
CA VAL A 53 -2.95 6.54 -7.76
C VAL A 53 -4.02 6.33 -8.82
N ASN A 54 -3.99 7.16 -9.86
CA ASN A 54 -4.79 6.89 -11.04
C ASN A 54 -3.96 6.01 -11.98
N TYR A 55 -4.42 4.79 -12.24
CA TYR A 55 -3.76 3.88 -13.18
C TYR A 55 -4.13 4.18 -14.63
N GLU A 56 -5.00 5.17 -14.88
CA GLU A 56 -5.28 5.69 -16.22
C GLU A 56 -4.14 6.55 -16.79
N ASP A 57 -3.04 6.74 -16.06
CA ASP A 57 -1.75 7.07 -16.69
C ASP A 57 -1.14 5.82 -17.36
N GLY A 58 -1.94 5.20 -18.22
CA GLY A 58 -1.44 4.38 -19.31
C GLY A 58 -1.06 5.31 -20.45
N SER A 59 -0.05 6.15 -20.24
CA SER A 59 0.64 6.84 -21.33
C SER A 59 1.49 5.81 -22.09
N THR A 60 0.86 4.76 -22.61
CA THR A 60 1.35 4.01 -23.76
C THR A 60 1.32 4.97 -24.93
N SER A 61 2.48 5.58 -25.21
CA SER A 61 2.77 6.20 -26.50
C SER A 61 2.66 5.16 -27.62
#